data_AF-A0A7C3TQ28-F1
#
_entry.id   AF-A0A7C3TQ28-F1
#
_cell.length_a   1.000
_cell.length_b   1.000
_cell.length_c   1.000
_cell.angle_alpha   90.00
_cell.angle_beta   90.00
_cell.angle_gamma   90.00
#
_symmetry.space_group_name_H-M   'P 1'
#
loop_
_entity.id
_entity.type
_entity.pdbx_description
1 polymer ?
#
loop_
_entity_poly.entity_id
_entity_poly.type
_entity_poly.pdbx_seq_one_letter_code
_entity_poly.pdbx_strand_id
1 'polypeptide(L)'
;MTELFEHNKNLLLSSRFLPESFDEFVGQKHLLSKDSVLRTLIEEDKLFSLIFYGPPGTGKTALAKLIAKKTNSEVVHTNATVFGIPEIKELTNTIRHYHGQKKFLLILDEIHHLNR
;
A
#
# COMPACT_ATOMS: atom_id res chain seq x y z
N MET A 1 14.09 -10.16 14.33
CA MET A 1 12.94 -9.35 13.86
C MET A 1 13.36 -8.20 12.96
N THR A 2 14.58 -7.69 13.03
CA THR A 2 15.12 -6.67 12.10
C THR A 2 15.54 -7.25 10.73
N GLU A 3 15.86 -8.54 10.66
CA GLU A 3 16.35 -9.20 9.43
C GLU A 3 15.26 -9.55 8.42
N LEU A 4 13.97 -9.40 8.75
CA LEU A 4 12.87 -9.66 7.80
C LEU A 4 12.59 -8.47 6.86
N PHE A 5 13.26 -7.33 7.05
CA PHE A 5 12.93 -6.06 6.39
C PHE A 5 14.00 -5.52 5.44
N GLU A 6 15.16 -6.16 5.34
CA GLU A 6 16.25 -5.71 4.47
C GLU A 6 16.52 -6.73 3.37
N HIS A 7 15.58 -6.87 2.43
CA HIS A 7 15.90 -7.48 1.15
C HIS A 7 16.32 -6.38 0.18
N ASN A 8 17.62 -6.11 0.16
CA ASN A 8 18.32 -5.35 -0.89
C ASN A 8 18.07 -6.03 -2.24
N LYS A 9 16.98 -5.63 -2.90
CA LYS A 9 16.57 -6.10 -4.22
C LYS A 9 16.94 -5.01 -5.21
N ASN A 10 17.75 -5.34 -6.20
CA ASN A 10 17.98 -4.53 -7.41
C ASN A 10 16.73 -3.72 -7.74
N LEU A 11 16.77 -2.42 -7.45
CA LEU A 11 15.63 -1.52 -7.61
C LEU A 11 15.21 -1.57 -9.08
N LEU A 12 14.01 -2.12 -9.33
CA LEU A 12 13.42 -2.18 -10.67
C LEU A 12 13.49 -0.78 -11.30
N LEU A 13 13.70 -0.66 -12.61
CA LEU A 13 13.73 0.67 -13.25
C LEU A 13 12.46 1.48 -12.93
N SER A 14 11.31 0.81 -12.84
CA SER A 14 10.04 1.42 -12.43
C SER A 14 10.07 2.05 -11.03
N SER A 15 10.93 1.54 -10.13
CA SER A 15 11.08 2.12 -8.80
C SER A 15 11.76 3.49 -8.80
N ARG A 16 12.54 3.82 -9.85
CA ARG A 16 13.23 5.11 -10.00
C ARG A 16 12.31 6.24 -10.46
N PHE A 17 11.11 5.91 -10.95
CA PHE A 17 10.14 6.85 -11.49
C PHE A 17 8.84 6.88 -10.68
N LEU A 18 8.87 6.45 -9.41
CA LEU A 18 7.69 6.62 -8.56
C LEU A 18 7.45 8.11 -8.30
N PRO A 19 6.19 8.56 -8.38
CA PRO A 19 5.85 9.92 -7.99
C PRO A 19 6.07 10.11 -6.48
N GLU A 20 6.55 11.30 -6.11
CA GLU A 20 6.73 11.73 -4.72
C GLU A 20 5.50 12.50 -4.20
N SER A 21 4.65 12.97 -5.11
CA SER A 21 3.44 13.73 -4.82
C SER A 21 2.27 13.31 -5.71
N PHE A 22 1.04 13.64 -5.28
CA PHE A 22 -0.16 13.41 -6.10
C PHE A 22 -0.13 14.21 -7.42
N ASP A 23 0.54 15.36 -7.42
CA ASP A 23 0.59 16.24 -8.58
C ASP A 23 1.59 15.73 -9.65
N GLU A 24 2.55 14.89 -9.26
CA GLU A 24 3.44 14.14 -10.17
C GLU A 24 2.81 12.86 -10.71
N PHE A 25 1.68 12.41 -10.13
CA PHE A 25 1.03 11.18 -10.57
C PHE A 25 0.37 11.38 -11.93
N VAL A 26 0.91 10.72 -12.96
CA VAL A 26 0.38 10.82 -14.32
C VAL A 26 -0.88 9.97 -14.46
N GLY A 27 -1.99 10.61 -14.85
CA GLY A 27 -3.29 9.96 -15.03
C GLY A 27 -4.13 9.95 -13.75
N GLN A 28 -5.26 9.24 -13.76
CA GLN A 28 -6.14 9.07 -12.60
C GLN A 28 -6.60 10.38 -11.91
N LYS A 29 -6.68 11.51 -12.64
CA LYS A 29 -7.07 12.82 -12.10
C LYS A 29 -8.43 12.81 -11.38
N HIS A 30 -9.36 11.97 -11.85
CA HIS A 30 -10.67 11.81 -11.20
C HIS A 30 -10.56 11.20 -9.78
N LEU A 31 -9.50 10.44 -9.49
CA LEU A 31 -9.22 9.85 -8.17
C LEU A 31 -8.25 10.67 -7.32
N LEU A 32 -7.38 11.48 -7.94
CA LEU A 32 -6.26 12.16 -7.27
C LEU A 32 -6.27 13.70 -7.41
N SER A 33 -7.34 14.27 -7.97
CA SER A 33 -7.53 15.73 -7.96
C SER A 33 -7.68 16.24 -6.53
N LYS A 34 -7.39 17.53 -6.32
CA LYS A 34 -7.46 18.17 -4.99
C LYS A 34 -8.83 18.01 -4.34
N ASP A 35 -9.90 18.01 -5.13
CA ASP A 35 -11.28 17.88 -4.65
C ASP A 35 -11.78 16.42 -4.61
N SER A 36 -10.92 15.46 -4.95
CA SER A 36 -11.30 14.05 -4.92
C SER A 36 -11.38 13.51 -3.49
N VAL A 37 -12.39 12.68 -3.26
CA VAL A 37 -12.62 12.02 -1.96
C VAL A 37 -11.41 11.18 -1.56
N LEU A 38 -10.83 10.42 -2.51
CA LEU A 38 -9.68 9.57 -2.21
C LEU A 38 -8.46 10.39 -1.78
N ARG A 39 -8.09 11.47 -2.49
CA ARG A 39 -6.98 12.34 -2.08
C ARG A 39 -7.22 12.93 -0.69
N THR A 40 -8.43 13.44 -0.44
CA THR A 40 -8.82 14.01 0.86
C THR A 40 -8.64 12.98 1.98
N LEU A 41 -9.12 11.74 1.79
CA LEU A 41 -8.98 10.67 2.78
C LEU A 41 -7.52 10.25 3.03
N ILE A 42 -6.68 10.28 2.00
CA ILE A 42 -5.24 9.99 2.15
C ILE A 42 -4.56 11.13 2.92
N GLU A 43 -4.82 12.38 2.56
CA GLU A 43 -4.22 13.56 3.21
C GLU A 43 -4.67 13.71 4.67
N GLU A 44 -5.90 13.31 5.01
CA GLU A 44 -6.40 13.30 6.39
C GLU A 44 -5.98 12.05 7.21
N ASP A 45 -5.25 11.09 6.62
CA ASP A 45 -4.87 9.82 7.24
C ASP A 45 -6.08 9.02 7.81
N LYS A 46 -7.19 9.05 7.04
CA LYS A 46 -8.49 8.41 7.36
C LYS A 46 -8.87 7.32 6.35
N LEU A 47 -7.87 6.67 5.75
CA LEU A 47 -8.11 5.61 4.79
C LEU A 47 -8.79 4.40 5.43
N PHE A 48 -9.77 3.86 4.71
CA PHE A 48 -10.35 2.55 4.98
C PHE A 48 -9.75 1.51 4.02
N SER A 49 -10.19 0.25 4.10
CA SER A 49 -9.74 -0.81 3.20
C SER A 49 -10.10 -0.49 1.74
N LEU A 50 -9.10 -0.43 0.87
CA LEU A 50 -9.26 -0.11 -0.55
C LEU A 50 -8.82 -1.28 -1.42
N ILE A 51 -9.51 -1.47 -2.55
CA ILE A 51 -9.08 -2.36 -3.62
C ILE A 51 -8.87 -1.52 -4.88
N PHE A 52 -7.65 -1.50 -5.40
CA PHE A 52 -7.36 -0.90 -6.69
C PHE A 52 -7.49 -1.95 -7.79
N TYR A 53 -8.41 -1.74 -8.73
CA TYR A 53 -8.62 -2.61 -9.89
C TYR A 53 -8.28 -1.88 -11.18
N GLY A 54 -7.70 -2.60 -12.14
CA GLY A 54 -7.46 -2.11 -13.48
C GLY A 54 -6.37 -2.89 -14.22
N PRO A 55 -6.18 -2.64 -15.53
CA PRO A 55 -5.13 -3.28 -16.34
C PRO A 55 -3.71 -3.15 -15.77
N PRO A 56 -2.75 -4.00 -16.16
CA PRO A 56 -1.35 -3.81 -15.80
C PRO A 56 -0.84 -2.45 -16.30
N GLY A 57 0.04 -1.80 -15.53
CA GLY A 57 0.61 -0.50 -15.89
C GLY A 57 -0.23 0.74 -15.54
N THR A 58 -1.44 0.59 -14.96
CA THR A 58 -2.28 1.74 -14.56
C THR A 58 -1.85 2.48 -13.29
N GLY A 59 -0.71 2.10 -12.70
CA GLY A 59 -0.14 2.78 -11.53
C GLY A 59 -0.68 2.33 -10.17
N LYS A 60 -1.37 1.18 -10.06
CA LYS A 60 -1.91 0.66 -8.78
C LYS A 60 -0.85 0.55 -7.68
N THR A 61 0.24 -0.16 -7.96
CA THR A 61 1.36 -0.32 -7.02
C THR A 61 2.06 1.01 -6.75
N ALA A 62 2.14 1.91 -7.74
CA ALA A 62 2.71 3.24 -7.55
C ALA A 62 1.84 4.08 -6.60
N LEU A 63 0.51 4.01 -6.74
CA LEU A 63 -0.43 4.69 -5.86
C LEU A 63 -0.39 4.12 -4.44
N ALA A 64 -0.35 2.81 -4.28
CA ALA A 64 -0.22 2.18 -2.96
C ALA A 64 1.07 2.63 -2.24
N LYS A 65 2.19 2.73 -2.97
CA LYS A 65 3.46 3.24 -2.44
C LYS A 65 3.42 4.74 -2.13
N LEU A 66 2.74 5.54 -2.93
CA LEU A 66 2.54 6.97 -2.63
C LEU A 66 1.72 7.15 -1.35
N ILE A 67 0.66 6.34 -1.17
CA ILE A 67 -0.15 6.32 0.05
C ILE A 67 0.72 5.93 1.26
N ALA A 68 1.57 4.91 1.13
CA ALA A 68 2.50 4.49 2.18
C ALA A 68 3.41 5.63 2.66
N LYS A 69 3.83 6.53 1.76
CA LYS A 69 4.65 7.70 2.10
C LYS A 69 3.87 8.84 2.77
N LYS A 70 2.54 8.87 2.61
CA LYS A 70 1.68 9.96 3.11
C LYS A 70 0.95 9.61 4.40
N THR A 71 0.86 8.34 4.76
CA THR A 71 0.25 7.89 6.02
C THR A 71 1.22 7.99 7.19
N ASN A 72 0.69 8.16 8.41
CA ASN A 72 1.45 8.04 9.65
C ASN A 72 1.40 6.62 10.24
N SER A 73 1.08 5.62 9.42
CA SER A 73 0.95 4.22 9.82
C SER A 73 2.24 3.43 9.58
N GLU A 74 2.47 2.40 10.39
CA GLU A 74 3.48 1.38 10.11
C GLU A 74 3.06 0.59 8.86
N VAL A 75 3.90 0.61 7.82
CA VAL A 75 3.56 0.03 6.52
C VAL A 75 4.13 -1.38 6.40
N VAL A 76 3.26 -2.33 6.06
CA VAL A 76 3.64 -3.70 5.70
C VAL A 76 3.29 -3.92 4.23
N HIS A 77 4.28 -4.11 3.38
CA HIS A 77 4.09 -4.39 1.95
C HIS A 77 4.40 -5.85 1.65
N THR A 78 3.43 -6.58 1.09
CA THR A 78 3.57 -7.99 0.74
C THR A 78 2.82 -8.33 -0.56
N ASN A 79 3.02 -9.54 -1.08
CA ASN A 79 2.38 -10.02 -2.30
C ASN A 79 1.61 -11.31 -2.01
N ALA A 80 0.36 -11.39 -2.48
CA ALA A 80 -0.55 -12.51 -2.22
C ALA A 80 -0.10 -13.85 -2.83
N THR A 81 0.87 -13.86 -3.75
CA THR A 81 1.47 -15.10 -4.29
C THR A 81 2.32 -15.85 -3.27
N VAL A 82 2.89 -15.14 -2.29
CA VAL A 82 3.76 -15.71 -1.25
C VAL A 82 3.10 -15.62 0.13
N PHE A 83 2.19 -14.67 0.32
CA PHE A 83 1.59 -14.34 1.61
C PHE A 83 0.10 -14.67 1.61
N GLY A 84 -0.25 -15.78 2.28
CA GLY A 84 -1.60 -16.33 2.30
C GLY A 84 -2.45 -15.85 3.47
N ILE A 85 -3.62 -16.48 3.62
CA ILE A 85 -4.57 -16.22 4.70
C ILE A 85 -3.96 -16.48 6.09
N PRO A 86 -3.19 -17.58 6.33
CA PRO A 86 -2.57 -17.82 7.63
C PRO A 86 -1.64 -16.68 8.08
N GLU A 87 -0.80 -16.19 7.17
CA GLU A 87 0.18 -15.14 7.44
C GLU A 87 -0.52 -13.80 7.71
N ILE A 88 -1.61 -13.49 6.99
CA ILE A 88 -2.44 -12.30 7.26
C ILE A 88 -3.07 -12.37 8.66
N LYS A 89 -3.54 -13.56 9.08
CA LYS A 89 -4.10 -13.75 10.43
C LYS A 89 -3.05 -13.56 11.51
N GLU A 90 -1.86 -14.11 11.31
CA GLU A 90 -0.74 -13.93 12.24
C GLU A 90 -0.32 -12.46 12.36
N LEU A 91 -0.19 -11.76 11.23
CA LEU A 91 0.10 -10.33 11.21
C LEU A 91 -0.97 -9.53 11.95
N THR A 92 -2.25 -9.83 11.70
CA THR A 92 -3.38 -9.17 12.38
C THR A 92 -3.32 -9.39 13.89
N ASN A 93 -3.00 -10.60 14.34
CA ASN A 93 -2.84 -10.89 15.77
C ASN A 93 -1.68 -10.09 16.36
N THR A 94 -0.53 -10.04 15.69
CA THR A 94 0.62 -9.22 16.11
C THR A 94 0.24 -7.74 16.23
N ILE A 95 -0.48 -7.19 15.25
CA ILE A 95 -0.95 -5.79 15.26
C ILE A 95 -1.89 -5.52 16.44
N ARG A 96 -2.78 -6.47 16.78
CA ARG A 96 -3.71 -6.31 17.92
C ARG A 96 -3.00 -6.12 19.26
N HIS A 97 -1.79 -6.66 19.44
CA HIS A 97 -1.00 -6.48 20.67
C HIS A 97 -0.60 -5.02 20.91
N TYR A 98 -0.60 -4.17 19.88
CA TYR A 98 -0.31 -2.74 20.02
C TYR A 98 -1.51 -1.93 20.54
N HIS A 99 -2.67 -2.56 20.82
CA HIS A 99 -3.86 -1.93 21.44
C HIS A 99 -4.26 -0.55 20.85
N GLY A 100 -4.05 -0.36 19.53
CA GLY A 100 -4.36 0.90 18.85
C GLY A 100 -3.38 2.05 19.10
N GLN A 101 -2.28 1.83 19.82
CA GLN A 101 -1.20 2.82 20.01
C GLN A 101 -0.47 3.15 18.71
N LYS A 102 -0.51 2.22 17.74
CA LYS A 102 0.03 2.37 16.40
C LYS A 102 -1.02 2.03 15.35
N LYS A 103 -1.07 2.81 14.27
CA LYS A 103 -1.82 2.45 13.06
C LYS A 103 -0.93 1.61 12.14
N PHE A 104 -1.54 0.70 11.40
CA PHE A 104 -0.84 -0.15 10.44
C PHE A 104 -1.55 -0.10 9.09
N LEU A 105 -0.77 -0.06 8.01
CA LEU A 105 -1.25 -0.16 6.64
C LEU A 105 -0.66 -1.42 6.00
N LEU A 106 -1.53 -2.39 5.70
CA LEU A 106 -1.16 -3.57 4.92
C LEU A 106 -1.41 -3.31 3.43
N ILE A 107 -0.36 -3.34 2.63
CA ILE A 107 -0.42 -3.30 1.17
C ILE A 107 -0.22 -4.72 0.66
N LEU A 108 -1.21 -5.22 -0.07
CA LEU A 108 -1.20 -6.55 -0.66
C LEU A 108 -1.28 -6.43 -2.19
N ASP A 109 -0.15 -6.63 -2.86
CA ASP A 109 -0.12 -6.72 -4.32
C ASP A 109 -0.65 -8.08 -4.80
N GLU A 110 -1.23 -8.08 -6.01
CA GLU A 110 -1.79 -9.26 -6.67
C GLU A 110 -2.81 -10.05 -5.84
N ILE A 111 -3.68 -9.33 -5.10
CA ILE A 111 -4.73 -9.93 -4.26
C ILE A 111 -5.62 -10.94 -4.98
N HIS A 112 -5.70 -10.90 -6.31
CA HIS A 112 -6.41 -11.90 -7.11
C HIS A 112 -5.79 -13.32 -7.02
N HIS A 113 -4.54 -13.44 -6.55
CA HIS A 113 -3.88 -14.69 -6.20
C HIS A 113 -4.13 -15.14 -4.75
N LEU A 114 -4.75 -14.31 -3.91
CA LEU A 114 -5.12 -14.66 -2.54
C LEU A 114 -6.32 -15.61 -2.55
N ASN A 115 -6.07 -16.86 -2.95
CA ASN A 115 -6.90 -18.08 -2.91
C ASN A 115 -8.41 -18.02 -3.25
N ARG A 116 -8.82 -19.02 -4.06
CA ARG A 116 -10.12 -19.69 -3.92
C ARG A 116 -10.22 -20.40 -2.59
#